data_AF-A0A433RXB8-F1
#
_entry.id   AF-A0A433RXB8-F1
#
_cell.length_a   1.000
_cell.length_b   1.000
_cell.length_c   1.000
_cell.angle_alpha   90.00
_cell.angle_beta   90.00
_cell.angle_gamma   90.00
#
_symmetry.space_group_name_H-M   'P 1'
#
loop_
_entity.id
_entity.type
_entity.pdbx_description
1 polymer ?
#
loop_
_entity_poly.entity_id
_entity_poly.type
_entity_poly.pdbx_seq_one_letter_code
_entity_poly.pdbx_strand_id
1 'polypeptide(L)'
;MTNKFTVNNMLTERETGRVTKIYAMTPDRQPFDLLDVSILKHYGAITMEGLHEKMAVYAIEGDLKQQGHSVTLTLATREDAEKFITHIAPLYNDVLQ
;
A
#
# COMPACT_ATOMS: atom_id res chain seq x y z
N MET A 1 2.48 9.62 15.43
CA MET A 1 3.69 8.91 14.96
C MET A 1 4.07 9.48 13.61
N THR A 2 5.34 9.79 13.40
CA THR A 2 5.82 10.26 12.08
C THR A 2 6.19 9.04 11.26
N ASN A 3 5.62 8.89 10.06
CA ASN A 3 5.99 7.81 9.16
C ASN A 3 7.44 7.96 8.69
N LYS A 4 8.14 6.84 8.50
CA LYS A 4 9.47 6.75 7.88
C LYS A 4 9.43 6.88 6.34
N PHE A 5 8.41 7.56 5.83
CA PHE A 5 8.24 7.83 4.42
C PHE A 5 7.28 9.00 4.23
N THR A 6 7.36 9.63 3.06
CA THR A 6 6.44 10.66 2.60
C THR A 6 5.75 10.19 1.35
N VAL A 7 4.42 10.35 1.27
CA VAL A 7 3.64 10.10 0.05
C VAL A 7 3.76 11.31 -0.87
N ASN A 8 4.23 11.08 -2.09
CA ASN A 8 4.49 12.13 -3.07
C ASN A 8 3.36 12.26 -4.09
N ASN A 9 2.84 11.14 -4.59
CA ASN A 9 1.83 11.13 -5.64
C ASN A 9 1.06 9.81 -5.68
N MET A 10 -0.13 9.83 -6.27
CA MET A 10 -0.93 8.64 -6.58
C MET A 10 -1.16 8.55 -8.09
N LEU A 11 -0.95 7.36 -8.66
CA LEU A 11 -1.31 7.08 -10.04
C LEU A 11 -2.73 6.54 -10.08
N THR A 12 -3.61 7.33 -10.69
CA THR A 12 -5.03 6.99 -10.86
C THR A 12 -5.34 6.76 -12.34
N GLU A 13 -5.97 5.63 -12.65
CA GLU A 13 -6.49 5.35 -13.98
C GLU A 13 -7.65 6.29 -14.31
N ARG A 14 -7.57 6.98 -15.44
CA ARG A 14 -8.57 8.00 -15.81
C ARG A 14 -9.95 7.43 -16.10
N GLU A 15 -10.02 6.23 -16.65
CA GLU A 15 -11.26 5.62 -17.11
C GLU A 15 -12.05 4.95 -15.96
N THR A 16 -11.32 4.39 -15.00
CA THR A 16 -11.90 3.57 -13.92
C THR A 16 -11.88 4.28 -12.56
N GLY A 17 -11.06 5.31 -12.39
CA GLY A 17 -10.82 5.96 -11.09
C GLY A 17 -9.96 5.13 -10.13
N ARG A 18 -9.46 3.98 -10.57
CA ARG A 18 -8.69 3.05 -9.75
C ARG A 18 -7.28 3.58 -9.49
N VAL A 19 -6.77 3.35 -8.28
CA VAL A 19 -5.41 3.74 -7.90
C VAL A 19 -4.49 2.54 -8.05
N THR A 20 -3.55 2.64 -8.99
CA THR A 20 -2.64 1.54 -9.36
C THR A 20 -1.27 1.66 -8.73
N LYS A 21 -0.86 2.87 -8.30
CA LYS A 21 0.39 3.11 -7.57
C LYS A 21 0.25 4.23 -6.56
N ILE A 22 0.96 4.13 -5.46
CA ILE A 22 1.14 5.23 -4.51
C ILE A 22 2.65 5.42 -4.31
N TYR A 23 3.19 6.46 -4.94
CA TYR A 23 4.61 6.77 -4.88
C TYR A 23 4.96 7.38 -3.54
N ALA A 24 5.82 6.69 -2.79
CA ALA A 24 6.37 7.15 -1.54
C ALA A 24 7.90 7.24 -1.63
N MET A 25 8.49 7.98 -0.69
CA MET A 25 9.93 8.18 -0.59
C MET A 25 10.37 8.11 0.86
N THR A 26 11.42 7.34 1.12
CA THR A 26 12.09 7.24 2.43
C THR A 26 12.89 8.51 2.74
N PRO A 27 13.32 8.74 4.00
CA PRO A 27 14.13 9.89 4.39
C PRO A 27 15.45 10.03 3.62
N ASP A 28 16.05 8.90 3.21
CA ASP A 28 17.27 8.84 2.40
C ASP A 28 17.01 8.92 0.89
N ARG A 29 15.78 9.29 0.49
CA ARG A 29 15.33 9.54 -0.88
C ARG A 29 15.24 8.30 -1.77
N GLN A 30 15.03 7.12 -1.20
CA GLN A 30 14.72 5.93 -1.98
C GLN A 30 13.22 5.91 -2.33
N PRO A 31 12.86 5.90 -3.63
CA PRO A 31 11.46 5.82 -4.04
C PRO A 31 10.96 4.38 -3.95
N PHE A 32 9.70 4.21 -3.55
CA PHE A 32 9.02 2.91 -3.55
C PHE A 32 7.51 3.08 -3.75
N ASP A 33 6.83 1.97 -4.03
CA ASP A 33 5.38 1.92 -4.23
C ASP A 33 4.71 1.32 -2.99
N LEU A 34 3.81 2.06 -2.34
CA LEU A 34 3.07 1.56 -1.19
C LEU A 34 2.02 0.50 -1.59
N LEU A 35 1.73 0.35 -2.88
CA LEU A 35 0.85 -0.72 -3.37
C LEU A 35 1.61 -1.97 -3.80
N ASP A 36 2.95 -1.95 -3.75
CA ASP A 36 3.75 -3.17 -3.71
C ASP A 36 3.81 -3.68 -2.26
N VAL A 37 2.85 -4.54 -1.91
CA VAL A 37 2.70 -5.09 -0.55
C VAL A 37 3.57 -6.32 -0.32
N SER A 38 4.37 -6.72 -1.31
CA SER A 38 5.32 -7.83 -1.20
C SER A 38 6.30 -7.64 -0.04
N ILE A 39 6.72 -6.40 0.19
CA ILE A 39 7.68 -6.07 1.26
C ILE A 39 7.10 -6.32 2.65
N LEU A 40 5.82 -5.97 2.88
CA LEU A 40 5.16 -6.22 4.14
C LEU A 40 5.03 -7.72 4.43
N LYS A 41 4.70 -8.49 3.39
CA LYS A 41 4.63 -9.95 3.46
C LYS A 41 6.02 -10.56 3.71
N HIS A 42 7.04 -10.08 3.00
CA HIS A 42 8.40 -10.62 3.06
C HIS A 42 9.02 -10.49 4.45
N TYR A 43 8.85 -9.34 5.09
CA TYR A 43 9.36 -9.08 6.44
C TYR A 43 8.39 -9.55 7.55
N GLY A 44 7.27 -10.17 7.20
CA GLY A 44 6.30 -10.69 8.16
C GLY A 44 5.54 -9.60 8.94
N ALA A 45 5.52 -8.36 8.45
CA ALA A 45 4.74 -7.27 9.05
C ALA A 45 3.23 -7.55 8.97
N ILE A 46 2.79 -8.30 7.96
CA ILE A 46 1.42 -8.77 7.84
C ILE A 46 1.33 -10.04 6.99
N THR A 47 0.38 -10.92 7.29
CA THR A 47 0.00 -12.04 6.42
C THR A 47 -0.96 -11.56 5.33
N MET A 48 -1.14 -12.34 4.25
CA MET A 48 -2.12 -11.99 3.21
C MET A 48 -3.56 -11.97 3.77
N GLU A 49 -3.89 -12.94 4.63
CA GLU A 49 -5.16 -12.99 5.33
C GLU A 49 -5.35 -11.76 6.22
N GLY A 50 -4.35 -11.40 7.02
CA GLY A 50 -4.42 -10.21 7.86
C GLY A 50 -4.54 -8.90 7.06
N LEU A 51 -3.94 -8.84 5.87
CA LEU A 51 -4.11 -7.69 4.96
C LEU A 51 -5.56 -7.60 4.47
N HIS A 52 -6.15 -8.72 4.05
CA HIS A 52 -7.56 -8.77 3.66
C HIS A 52 -8.49 -8.38 4.83
N GLU A 53 -8.24 -8.89 6.04
CA GLU A 53 -9.01 -8.54 7.23
C GLU A 53 -8.92 -7.04 7.54
N LYS A 54 -7.72 -6.43 7.50
CA LYS A 54 -7.57 -4.99 7.70
C LYS A 54 -8.31 -4.19 6.63
N MET A 55 -8.21 -4.58 5.36
CA MET A 55 -8.94 -3.92 4.28
C MET A 55 -10.44 -3.98 4.53
N ALA A 56 -10.97 -5.13 4.95
CA ALA A 56 -12.39 -5.27 5.30
C ALA A 56 -12.79 -4.40 6.50
N VAL A 57 -11.98 -4.37 7.57
CA VAL A 57 -12.23 -3.56 8.78
C VAL A 57 -12.33 -2.07 8.47
N TYR A 58 -11.49 -1.57 7.56
CA TYR A 58 -11.47 -0.16 7.18
C TYR A 58 -12.29 0.16 5.92
N ALA A 59 -13.09 -0.80 5.42
CA ALA A 59 -13.86 -0.66 4.19
C ALA A 59 -13.02 -0.11 3.03
N ILE A 60 -11.88 -0.76 2.78
CA ILE A 60 -10.96 -0.50 1.68
C ILE A 60 -11.23 -1.52 0.59
N GLU A 61 -11.66 -1.06 -0.58
CA GLU A 61 -11.87 -1.91 -1.73
C GLU A 61 -10.63 -1.94 -2.66
N GLY A 62 -10.30 -3.12 -3.17
CA GLY A 62 -9.18 -3.28 -4.10
C GLY A 62 -8.90 -4.73 -4.44
N ASP A 63 -8.10 -4.91 -5.50
CA ASP A 63 -7.72 -6.20 -6.05
C ASP A 63 -6.25 -6.48 -5.79
N LEU A 64 -5.96 -7.64 -5.19
CA LEU A 64 -4.61 -8.15 -5.02
C LEU A 64 -4.24 -9.06 -6.19
N LYS A 65 -3.08 -8.81 -6.77
CA LYS A 65 -2.50 -9.64 -7.82
C LYS A 65 -1.16 -10.18 -7.36
N GLN A 66 -1.06 -11.50 -7.28
CA GLN A 66 0.21 -12.18 -6.99
C GLN A 66 0.87 -12.66 -8.29
N GLN A 67 2.14 -12.32 -8.47
CA GLN A 67 3.00 -12.79 -9.55
C GLN A 67 4.32 -13.30 -8.95
N GLY A 68 4.40 -14.61 -8.74
CA GLY A 68 5.53 -15.23 -8.03
C GLY A 68 5.62 -14.72 -6.58
N HIS A 69 6.74 -14.07 -6.26
CA HIS A 69 6.97 -13.44 -4.95
C HIS A 69 6.40 -12.02 -4.86
N SER A 70 6.05 -11.39 -5.99
CA SER A 70 5.46 -10.06 -6.01
C SER A 70 3.96 -10.13 -5.74
N VAL A 71 3.47 -9.19 -4.95
CA VAL A 71 2.07 -8.98 -4.62
C VAL A 71 1.80 -7.48 -4.75
N THR A 72 0.98 -7.13 -5.73
CA THR A 72 0.57 -5.74 -6.00
C THR A 72 -0.90 -5.56 -5.68
N LEU A 73 -1.24 -4.44 -5.06
CA LEU A 73 -2.61 -4.01 -4.80
C LEU A 73 -3.04 -2.96 -5.81
N THR A 74 -4.29 -3.01 -6.27
CA THR A 74 -4.93 -1.90 -7.00
C THR A 74 -6.20 -1.52 -6.26
N LEU A 75 -6.29 -0.28 -5.81
CA LEU A 75 -7.41 0.20 -5.01
C LEU A 75 -8.54 0.71 -5.92
N ALA A 76 -9.78 0.48 -5.50
CA ALA A 76 -10.95 0.79 -6.32
C ALA A 76 -11.11 2.30 -6.54
N THR A 77 -10.85 3.11 -5.52
CA THR A 77 -10.98 4.57 -5.59
C THR A 77 -9.83 5.31 -4.91
N ARG A 78 -9.81 6.64 -5.08
CA ARG A 78 -8.92 7.52 -4.32
C ARG A 78 -9.23 7.51 -2.81
N GLU A 79 -10.50 7.38 -2.43
CA GLU A 79 -10.90 7.31 -1.02
C GLU A 79 -10.32 6.05 -0.36
N ASP A 80 -10.34 4.91 -1.07
CA ASP A 80 -9.70 3.67 -0.61
C ASP A 80 -8.19 3.85 -0.43
N ALA A 81 -7.55 4.62 -1.32
CA ALA A 81 -6.13 4.96 -1.19
C ALA A 81 -5.83 5.81 0.03
N GLU A 82 -6.67 6.78 0.35
CA GLU A 82 -6.52 7.61 1.56
C GLU A 82 -6.71 6.79 2.84
N LYS A 83 -7.69 5.86 2.86
CA LYS A 83 -7.87 4.89 3.94
C LYS A 83 -6.68 3.95 4.07
N PHE A 84 -6.16 3.43 2.96
CA PHE A 84 -4.97 2.58 2.94
C PHE A 84 -3.75 3.29 3.51
N ILE A 85 -3.49 4.53 3.07
CA ILE A 85 -2.38 5.37 3.58
C ILE A 85 -2.51 5.60 5.09
N THR A 86 -3.74 5.75 5.58
CA THR A 86 -3.99 6.04 7.00
C THR A 86 -3.86 4.80 7.89
N HIS A 87 -4.35 3.65 7.43
CA HIS A 87 -4.56 2.48 8.30
C HIS A 87 -3.63 1.29 8.04
N ILE A 88 -3.05 1.20 6.85
CA ILE A 88 -2.20 0.07 6.43
C ILE A 88 -0.77 0.53 6.15
N ALA A 89 -0.59 1.65 5.44
CA ALA A 89 0.75 2.15 5.13
C ALA A 89 1.67 2.40 6.35
N PRO A 90 1.17 2.69 7.58
CA PRO A 90 2.06 2.78 8.75
C PRO A 90 2.84 1.49 9.06
N LEU A 91 2.39 0.32 8.61
CA LEU A 91 3.14 -0.94 8.75
C LEU A 91 4.48 -0.91 8.01
N TYR A 92 4.64 -0.03 7.01
CA TYR A 92 5.92 0.13 6.33
C TYR A 92 7.00 0.68 7.27
N ASN A 93 6.63 1.38 8.36
CA ASN A 93 7.60 1.87 9.33
C ASN A 93 8.40 0.75 10.01
N ASP A 94 7.82 -0.46 10.08
CA ASP A 94 8.42 -1.64 10.71
C ASP A 94 9.41 -2.36 9.78
N VAL A 95 9.32 -2.11 8.46
CA VAL A 95 10.15 -2.78 7.44
C VAL A 95 11.13 -1.84 6.75
N LEU A 96 10.88 -0.53 6.76
CA LEU A 96 11.78 0.49 6.24
C LEU A 96 12.88 0.77 7.27
N GLN A 97 14.13 0.67 6.82
CA GLN A 97 15.32 0.97 7.62
C GLN A 97 15.60 2.46 7.65
#